data_AF-A0AAJ2Q1Y5-F1
#
_entry.id   AF-A0AAJ2Q1Y5-F1
#
_cell.length_a   1.000
_cell.length_b   1.000
_cell.length_c   1.000
_cell.angle_alpha   90.00
_cell.angle_beta   90.00
_cell.angle_gamma   90.00
#
_symmetry.space_group_name_H-M   'P 1'
#
loop_
_entity.id
_entity.type
_entity.pdbx_description
1 polymer ?
#
loop_
_entity_poly.entity_id
_entity_poly.type
_entity_poly.pdbx_seq_one_letter_code
_entity_poly.pdbx_strand_id
1 'polypeptide(L)'
;MPTEPLSAHDVEAGLGELPGWQLEGDRITRTYRLPSHFAAAGLTVHVAQIQDELNHHSDLTLGYNTVALAVHTHDAGGAVTRKDLALAARVEAVAAGHGAR
;
A
#
# COMPACT_ATOMS: atom_id res chain seq x y z
N MET A 1 16.88 3.38 11.69
CA MET A 1 17.53 3.91 10.46
C MET A 1 16.65 5.03 9.95
N PRO A 2 17.17 6.24 9.70
CA PRO A 2 16.37 7.29 9.08
C PRO A 2 15.86 6.79 7.72
N THR A 3 14.56 6.92 7.51
CA THR A 3 13.93 6.61 6.23
C THR A 3 14.13 7.80 5.32
N GLU A 4 15.11 7.70 4.42
CA GLU A 4 15.39 8.76 3.46
C GLU A 4 14.30 8.82 2.38
N PRO A 5 13.80 10.03 2.05
CA PRO A 5 12.94 10.24 0.90
C PRO A 5 13.56 9.67 -0.38
N LEU A 6 12.73 9.00 -1.19
CA LEU A 6 13.14 8.55 -2.51
C LEU A 6 13.07 9.70 -3.53
N SER A 7 13.92 9.63 -4.55
CA SER A 7 13.78 10.51 -5.71
C SER A 7 12.54 10.11 -6.52
N ALA A 8 12.00 11.04 -7.33
CA ALA A 8 10.88 10.74 -8.22
C ALA A 8 11.19 9.55 -9.15
N HIS A 9 12.43 9.48 -9.66
CA HIS A 9 12.88 8.38 -10.50
C HIS A 9 12.86 7.03 -9.75
N ASP A 10 13.31 7.00 -8.50
CA ASP A 10 13.31 5.76 -7.70
C ASP A 10 11.89 5.33 -7.32
N VAL A 11 10.99 6.28 -7.06
CA VAL A 11 9.57 5.99 -6.83
C VAL A 11 8.94 5.39 -8.09
N GLU A 12 9.14 6.01 -9.26
CA GLU A 12 8.64 5.50 -10.54
C GLU A 12 9.18 4.10 -10.85
N ALA A 13 10.48 3.86 -10.65
CA ALA A 13 11.09 2.56 -10.84
C ALA A 13 10.47 1.50 -9.93
N GLY A 14 10.27 1.81 -8.65
CA GLY A 14 9.62 0.90 -7.69
C GLY A 14 8.16 0.62 -8.02
N LEU A 15 7.42 1.62 -8.49
CA LEU A 15 6.02 1.46 -8.92
C LEU A 15 5.88 0.63 -10.20
N GLY A 16 6.91 0.57 -11.04
CA GLY A 16 6.94 -0.28 -12.23
C GLY A 16 6.76 -1.78 -11.93
N GLU A 17 7.07 -2.21 -10.71
CA GLU A 17 6.90 -3.59 -10.25
C GLU A 17 5.59 -3.81 -9.45
N LEU A 18 4.76 -2.78 -9.31
CA LEU A 18 3.57 -2.75 -8.44
C LEU A 18 2.32 -2.35 -9.26
N PRO A 19 1.78 -3.27 -10.09
CA PRO A 19 0.76 -2.92 -11.08
C PRO A 19 -0.50 -2.36 -10.44
N GLY A 20 -0.87 -1.12 -10.77
CA GLY A 20 -2.06 -0.46 -10.22
C GLY A 20 -1.79 0.39 -8.97
N TRP A 21 -0.60 0.32 -8.39
CA TRP A 21 -0.11 1.36 -7.48
C TRP A 21 0.35 2.58 -8.27
N GLN A 22 0.07 3.76 -7.76
CA GLN A 22 0.39 5.03 -8.42
C GLN A 22 0.88 6.05 -7.40
N LEU A 23 1.67 7.02 -7.85
CA LEU A 23 2.04 8.19 -7.05
C LEU A 23 0.95 9.26 -7.20
N GLU A 24 0.35 9.68 -6.09
CA GLU A 24 -0.63 10.77 -6.03
C GLU A 24 -0.16 11.83 -5.04
N GLY A 25 0.49 12.88 -5.54
CA GLY A 25 1.08 13.89 -4.67
C GLY A 25 2.27 13.34 -3.89
N ASP A 26 2.13 13.24 -2.57
CA ASP A 26 3.18 12.83 -1.63
C ASP A 26 3.11 11.36 -1.18
N ARG A 27 2.14 10.61 -1.70
CA ARG A 27 1.83 9.24 -1.28
C ARG A 27 1.67 8.31 -2.46
N ILE A 28 1.89 7.03 -2.23
CA ILE A 28 1.49 5.99 -3.17
C ILE A 28 0.13 5.44 -2.79
N THR A 29 -0.72 5.20 -3.79
CA THR A 29 -2.12 4.80 -3.61
C THR A 29 -2.43 3.55 -4.42
N ARG A 30 -3.41 2.78 -3.94
CA ARG A 30 -4.09 1.74 -4.72
C ARG A 30 -5.46 1.42 -4.15
N THR A 31 -6.41 1.11 -5.03
CA THR A 31 -7.71 0.56 -4.64
C THR A 31 -7.90 -0.83 -5.22
N TYR A 32 -8.08 -1.82 -4.35
CA TYR A 32 -8.41 -3.19 -4.69
C TYR A 32 -9.91 -3.39 -4.74
N ARG A 33 -10.43 -4.16 -5.71
CA ARG A 33 -11.83 -4.60 -5.77
C ARG A 33 -11.96 -6.11 -5.56
N LEU A 34 -12.95 -6.51 -4.76
CA LEU A 34 -13.23 -7.89 -4.38
C LEU A 34 -14.70 -8.27 -4.67
N PRO A 35 -15.05 -9.58 -4.64
CA PRO A 35 -16.40 -10.03 -4.99
C PRO A 35 -17.49 -9.66 -3.97
N SER A 36 -17.12 -9.37 -2.72
CA SER A 36 -18.07 -9.08 -1.64
C SER A 36 -17.43 -8.27 -0.51
N HIS A 37 -18.26 -7.79 0.41
CA HIS A 37 -17.80 -7.11 1.61
C HIS A 37 -17.00 -8.01 2.56
N PHE A 38 -17.40 -9.27 2.70
CA PHE A 38 -16.66 -10.22 3.51
C PHE A 38 -15.26 -10.50 2.94
N ALA A 39 -15.15 -10.64 1.60
CA ALA A 39 -13.85 -10.78 0.95
C ALA A 39 -12.98 -9.54 1.17
N ALA A 40 -13.53 -8.34 1.00
CA ALA A 40 -12.81 -7.09 1.25
C ALA A 40 -12.33 -6.97 2.70
N ALA A 41 -13.17 -7.33 3.68
CA ALA A 41 -12.78 -7.37 5.09
C ALA A 41 -11.64 -8.37 5.34
N GLY A 42 -11.65 -9.54 4.68
CA GLY A 42 -10.58 -10.53 4.77
C GLY A 42 -9.23 -10.02 4.25
N LEU A 43 -9.23 -9.24 3.16
CA LEU A 43 -8.01 -8.57 2.69
C LEU A 43 -7.55 -7.53 3.71
N THR A 44 -8.46 -6.69 4.22
CA THR A 44 -8.16 -5.65 5.21
C THR A 44 -7.45 -6.21 6.45
N VAL A 45 -7.87 -7.36 6.98
CA VAL A 45 -7.22 -7.99 8.15
C VAL A 45 -5.76 -8.34 7.86
N HIS A 46 -5.46 -8.93 6.69
CA HIS A 46 -4.09 -9.28 6.36
C HIS A 46 -3.23 -8.03 6.07
N VAL A 47 -3.81 -6.98 5.49
CA VAL A 47 -3.12 -5.70 5.33
C VAL A 47 -2.77 -5.11 6.70
N ALA A 48 -3.69 -5.12 7.66
CA ALA A 48 -3.42 -4.67 9.02
C ALA A 48 -2.29 -5.48 9.68
N GLN A 49 -2.27 -6.80 9.51
CA GLN A 49 -1.16 -7.64 9.98
C GLN A 49 0.19 -7.24 9.36
N ILE A 50 0.23 -7.02 8.04
CA ILE A 50 1.45 -6.59 7.34
C ILE A 50 1.94 -5.23 7.87
N GLN A 51 1.03 -4.29 8.09
CA GLN A 51 1.34 -2.97 8.63
C GLN A 51 2.01 -3.07 10.01
N ASP A 52 1.48 -3.92 10.90
CA ASP A 52 2.07 -4.15 12.22
C ASP A 52 3.43 -4.87 12.15
N GLU A 53 3.57 -5.89 11.29
CA GLU A 53 4.85 -6.57 11.07
C GLU A 53 5.96 -5.63 10.57
N LEU A 54 5.59 -4.66 9.72
CA LEU A 54 6.51 -3.66 9.20
C LEU A 54 6.71 -2.46 10.13
N ASN A 55 5.88 -2.35 11.19
CA ASN A 55 5.74 -1.14 12.00
C ASN A 55 5.63 0.12 11.10
N HIS A 56 4.75 0.04 10.10
CA HIS A 56 4.52 1.08 9.10
C HIS A 56 3.07 1.01 8.63
N HIS A 57 2.33 2.11 8.76
CA HIS A 57 0.88 2.09 8.60
C HIS A 57 0.44 3.00 7.46
N SER A 58 -0.43 2.48 6.60
CA SER A 58 -1.12 3.25 5.56
C SER A 58 -2.46 3.76 6.05
N ASP A 59 -2.96 4.83 5.44
CA ASP A 59 -4.39 5.12 5.47
C ASP A 59 -5.12 4.00 4.73
N LEU A 60 -6.06 3.33 5.39
CA LEU A 60 -6.82 2.20 4.85
C LEU A 60 -8.32 2.47 4.95
N THR A 61 -9.03 2.29 3.83
CA THR A 61 -10.49 2.39 3.78
C THR A 61 -11.11 1.09 3.29
N LEU A 62 -11.95 0.47 4.12
CA LEU A 62 -12.83 -0.64 3.73
C LEU A 62 -14.15 -0.07 3.18
N GLY A 63 -14.34 -0.17 1.86
CA GLY A 63 -15.62 0.12 1.20
C GLY A 63 -16.56 -1.08 1.20
N TYR A 64 -17.63 -1.04 0.37
CA TYR A 64 -18.52 -2.20 0.24
C TYR A 64 -17.74 -3.42 -0.27
N ASN A 65 -17.13 -3.35 -1.44
CA ASN A 65 -16.33 -4.45 -2.00
C ASN A 65 -14.95 -3.97 -2.46
N THR A 66 -14.42 -2.96 -1.79
CA THR A 66 -13.15 -2.33 -2.14
C THR A 66 -12.29 -2.12 -0.91
N VAL A 67 -10.96 -2.20 -1.08
CA VAL A 67 -9.97 -1.83 -0.06
C VAL A 67 -9.04 -0.80 -0.69
N ALA A 68 -9.10 0.44 -0.22
CA ALA A 68 -8.24 1.52 -0.69
C ALA A 68 -7.11 1.76 0.32
N LEU A 69 -5.89 1.91 -0.18
CA LEU A 69 -4.71 2.23 0.59
C LEU A 69 -4.06 3.51 0.05
N ALA A 70 -3.56 4.33 0.96
CA ALA A 70 -2.68 5.44 0.66
C ALA A 70 -1.55 5.49 1.70
N VAL A 71 -0.29 5.55 1.27
CA VAL A 71 0.84 5.44 2.19
C VAL A 71 2.00 6.37 1.81
N HIS A 72 2.57 6.98 2.84
CA HIS A 72 3.80 7.76 2.81
C HIS A 72 4.45 7.64 4.19
N THR A 73 5.70 8.09 4.31
CA THR A 73 6.41 8.06 5.58
C THR A 73 6.31 9.41 6.30
N HIS A 74 5.44 9.50 7.31
CA HIS A 74 5.19 10.73 8.08
C HIS A 74 6.48 11.37 8.62
N ASP A 75 7.34 10.56 9.25
CA ASP A 75 8.58 11.04 9.87
C ASP A 75 9.67 11.44 8.86
N ALA A 76 9.44 11.20 7.57
CA ALA A 76 10.27 11.67 6.46
C ALA A 76 9.72 12.97 5.85
N GLY A 77 8.94 13.75 6.61
CA GLY A 77 8.31 14.98 6.13
C GLY A 77 7.13 14.73 5.19
N GLY A 78 6.46 13.58 5.32
CA GLY A 78 5.36 13.19 4.46
C GLY A 78 5.78 12.60 3.10
N ALA A 79 7.06 12.29 2.89
CA ALA A 79 7.56 11.79 1.62
C ALA A 79 7.44 10.27 1.46
N VAL A 80 7.47 9.81 0.20
CA VAL A 80 7.61 8.39 -0.14
C VAL A 80 9.04 7.92 0.12
N THR A 81 9.17 6.78 0.78
CA THR A 81 10.43 6.12 1.12
C THR A 81 10.37 4.64 0.73
N ARG A 82 11.48 3.91 0.95
CA ARG A 82 11.50 2.46 0.71
C ARG A 82 10.50 1.69 1.58
N LYS A 83 10.10 2.20 2.75
CA LYS A 83 9.09 1.54 3.59
C LYS A 83 7.73 1.49 2.91
N ASP A 84 7.37 2.56 2.21
CA ASP A 84 6.11 2.67 1.47
C ASP A 84 6.06 1.63 0.35
N LEU A 85 7.11 1.55 -0.46
CA LEU A 85 7.25 0.54 -1.51
C LEU A 85 7.28 -0.89 -0.94
N ALA A 86 7.94 -1.12 0.20
CA ALA A 86 7.97 -2.43 0.85
C ALA A 86 6.59 -2.87 1.37
N LEU A 87 5.82 -1.95 1.95
CA LEU A 87 4.43 -2.21 2.34
C LEU A 87 3.58 -2.53 1.10
N ALA A 88 3.67 -1.71 0.05
CA ALA A 88 2.92 -1.91 -1.18
C ALA A 88 3.20 -3.27 -1.82
N ALA A 89 4.46 -3.71 -1.84
CA ALA A 89 4.86 -5.03 -2.33
C ALA A 89 4.28 -6.19 -1.51
N ARG A 90 4.31 -6.11 -0.18
CA ARG A 90 3.73 -7.16 0.68
C ARG A 90 2.21 -7.22 0.57
N VAL A 91 1.56 -6.06 0.48
CA VAL A 91 0.11 -5.99 0.24
C VAL A 91 -0.24 -6.60 -1.11
N GLU A 92 0.53 -6.32 -2.16
CA GLU A 92 0.24 -6.87 -3.49
C GLU A 92 0.32 -8.39 -3.53
N ALA A 93 1.34 -8.97 -2.88
CA ALA A 93 1.51 -10.41 -2.78
C ALA A 93 0.31 -11.09 -2.11
N VAL A 94 -0.24 -10.49 -1.05
CA VAL A 94 -1.43 -11.02 -0.37
C VAL A 94 -2.70 -10.76 -1.17
N ALA A 95 -2.87 -9.58 -1.77
CA ALA A 95 -4.04 -9.21 -2.55
C ALA A 95 -4.31 -10.19 -3.70
N ALA A 96 -3.24 -10.67 -4.36
CA ALA A 96 -3.34 -11.72 -5.38
C ALA A 96 -4.00 -13.01 -4.85
N GLY A 97 -3.67 -13.42 -3.61
CA GLY A 97 -4.29 -14.58 -2.94
C GLY A 97 -5.77 -14.40 -2.60
N HIS A 98 -6.24 -13.15 -2.47
CA HIS A 98 -7.66 -12.82 -2.30
C HIS A 98 -8.42 -12.70 -3.62
N GLY A 99 -7.75 -12.89 -4.77
CA GLY A 99 -8.35 -12.67 -6.09
C GLY A 99 -8.74 -11.22 -6.34
N ALA A 100 -8.10 -10.29 -5.64
CA ALA A 100 -8.33 -8.86 -5.79
C ALA A 100 -7.84 -8.35 -7.15
N ARG A 101 -8.48 -7.32 -7.67
CA ARG A 101 -8.09 -6.61 -8.90
C ARG A 101 -7.81 -5.16 -8.60
#